data_AF-A0AAU9T2M1-F1
#
_entry.id   AF-A0AAU9T2M1-F1
#
_cell.length_a   1.000
_cell.length_b   1.000
_cell.length_c   1.000
_cell.angle_alpha   90.00
_cell.angle_beta   90.00
_cell.angle_gamma   90.00
#
_symmetry.space_group_name_H-M   'P 1'
#
loop_
_entity.id
_entity.type
_entity.pdbx_description
1 polymer ?
#
loop_
_entity_poly.entity_id
_entity_poly.type
_entity_poly.pdbx_seq_one_letter_code
_entity_poly.pdbx_strand_id
1 'polypeptide(L)' 'MTIKQKYIVLEVIKNVPAWPGRHLLEGGDDLRYFGLKTVLRGDVEFECKSQREYEMWTQGVSRLLVVAAERRFRM' A
#
# COMPACT_ATOMS: atom_id res chain seq x y z
N MET A 1 16.65 -14.59 -4.08
CA MET A 1 15.19 -14.75 -3.93
C MET A 1 14.51 -14.11 -5.14
N THR A 2 13.69 -14.84 -5.89
CA THR A 2 12.93 -14.28 -7.01
C THR A 2 11.54 -13.85 -6.50
N ILE A 3 11.22 -12.56 -6.60
CA ILE A 3 9.85 -12.10 -6.34
C ILE A 3 8.96 -12.72 -7.41
N LYS A 4 7.94 -13.50 -7.02
CA LYS A 4 6.99 -14.04 -8.00
C LYS A 4 6.27 -12.86 -8.65
N GLN A 5 6.18 -12.83 -9.98
CA GLN A 5 5.63 -11.68 -10.71
C GLN A 5 4.26 -11.20 -10.20
N LYS A 6 3.43 -12.12 -9.69
CA LYS A 6 2.13 -11.81 -9.10
C LYS A 6 2.15 -10.90 -7.86
N TYR A 7 3.31 -10.68 -7.24
CA TYR A 7 3.50 -9.80 -6.08
C TYR A 7 4.27 -8.53 -6.41
N ILE A 8 4.57 -8.26 -7.68
CA ILE A 8 5.16 -7.00 -8.07
C ILE A 8 4.13 -5.90 -7.79
N VAL A 9 4.53 -4.95 -6.94
CA VAL A 9 3.75 -3.74 -6.61
C VAL A 9 3.96 -2.72 -7.72
N LEU A 10 2.88 -2.10 -8.17
CA LEU A 10 2.86 -1.11 -9.24
C LEU A 10 2.68 0.31 -8.71
N GLU A 11 1.76 0.49 -7.77
CA GLU A 11 1.41 1.80 -7.22
C GLU A 11 0.91 1.70 -5.78
N VAL A 12 0.98 2.83 -5.08
CA VAL A 12 0.34 3.04 -3.78
C VAL A 12 -1.01 3.71 -4.02
N ILE A 13 -2.08 3.11 -3.53
CA ILE A 13 -3.44 3.65 -3.57
C ILE A 13 -3.68 4.37 -2.24
N LYS A 14 -3.92 5.68 -2.30
CA LYS A 14 -4.22 6.51 -1.12
C LYS A 14 -5.72 6.75 -1.00
N ASN A 15 -6.16 7.18 0.18
CA ASN A 15 -7.55 7.53 0.46
C ASN A 15 -8.51 6.34 0.24
N VAL A 16 -8.06 5.13 0.59
CA VAL A 16 -8.92 3.96 0.62
C VAL A 16 -9.97 4.19 1.71
N PRO A 17 -11.27 3.97 1.43
CA PRO A 17 -12.30 4.09 2.46
C PRO A 17 -12.19 2.94 3.45
N ALA A 18 -12.72 3.13 4.66
CA ALA A 18 -12.89 2.02 5.59
C ALA A 18 -13.75 0.91 4.94
N TRP A 19 -13.37 -0.35 5.15
CA TRP A 19 -14.16 -1.46 4.62
C TRP A 19 -15.57 -1.51 5.26
N PRO A 20 -16.58 -2.01 4.54
CA PRO A 20 -17.92 -2.18 5.09
C PRO A 20 -17.89 -2.89 6.45
N GLY A 21 -18.62 -2.33 7.43
CA GLY A 21 -18.70 -2.87 8.78
C GLY A 21 -17.47 -2.65 9.67
N ARG A 22 -16.39 -2.00 9.20
CA ARG A 22 -15.20 -1.73 10.04
C ARG A 22 -15.45 -0.76 11.17
N HIS A 23 -16.33 0.23 10.96
CA HIS A 23 -16.76 1.16 12.01
C HIS A 23 -17.51 0.48 13.17
N LEU A 24 -17.97 -0.78 12.98
CA LEU A 24 -18.63 -1.55 14.04
C LEU A 24 -17.61 -2.24 14.98
N LEU A 25 -16.32 -2.23 14.63
CA LEU A 25 -15.25 -2.82 15.41
C LEU A 25 -14.56 -1.74 16.27
N GLU A 26 -14.09 -2.13 17.45
CA GLU A 26 -13.42 -1.22 18.37
C GLU A 26 -12.17 -0.57 17.73
N GLY A 27 -12.09 0.76 17.81
CA GLY A 27 -11.00 1.54 17.23
C GLY A 27 -11.09 1.75 15.72
N GLY A 28 -12.16 1.30 15.05
CA GLY A 28 -12.33 1.42 13.60
C GLY A 28 -12.29 2.86 13.07
N ASP A 29 -12.71 3.84 13.87
CA ASP A 29 -12.76 5.26 13.49
C ASP A 29 -11.37 5.92 13.46
N ASP A 30 -10.40 5.37 14.18
CA ASP A 30 -9.02 5.92 14.26
C ASP A 30 -8.08 5.28 13.23
N LEU A 31 -8.56 4.24 12.53
CA LEU A 31 -7.78 3.53 11.52
C LEU A 31 -7.66 4.33 10.23
N ARG A 32 -6.55 4.11 9.54
CA ARG A 32 -6.25 4.70 8.23
C ARG A 32 -5.97 3.59 7.25
N TYR A 33 -6.39 3.81 6.00
CA TYR A 33 -6.39 2.76 5.00
C TYR A 33 -5.63 3.19 3.75
N PHE A 34 -4.81 2.28 3.23
CA PHE A 34 -4.13 2.43 1.95
C PHE A 34 -4.10 1.10 1.23
N GLY A 35 -3.86 1.13 -0.08
CA GLY A 35 -3.74 -0.06 -0.90
C GLY A 35 -2.42 -0.11 -1.65
N LEU A 36 -2.06 -1.31 -2.09
CA LEU A 36 -0.97 -1.58 -3.01
C LEU A 36 -1.53 -2.32 -4.22
N LYS A 37 -1.37 -1.74 -5.40
CA LYS A 37 -1.75 -2.41 -6.63
C LYS A 37 -0.70 -3.43 -7.02
N THR A 38 -1.14 -4.62 -7.39
CA THR A 38 -0.24 -5.67 -7.86
C THR A 38 -0.58 -6.08 -9.29
N VAL A 39 0.40 -6.65 -10.00
CA VAL A 39 0.23 -7.02 -11.42
C VAL A 39 -0.88 -8.05 -11.65
N LEU A 40 -1.03 -9.05 -10.76
CA LEU A 40 -1.92 -10.20 -11.01
C LEU A 40 -2.83 -10.58 -9.83
N ARG A 41 -2.71 -9.93 -8.68
CA ARG A 41 -3.50 -10.28 -7.48
C ARG A 41 -4.52 -9.22 -7.09
N GLY A 42 -4.72 -8.21 -7.94
CA GLY A 42 -5.55 -7.06 -7.62
C GLY A 42 -4.90 -6.17 -6.58
N ASP A 43 -5.73 -5.38 -5.91
CA ASP A 43 -5.29 -4.44 -4.89
C ASP A 43 -5.23 -5.13 -3.53
N VAL A 44 -4.12 -4.94 -2.82
CA VAL A 44 -3.95 -5.41 -1.45
C VAL A 44 -4.11 -4.22 -0.53
N GLU A 45 -5.16 -4.23 0.27
CA GLU A 45 -5.52 -3.12 1.17
C GLU A 45 -5.08 -3.41 2.61
N PHE A 46 -4.65 -2.35 3.30
CA PHE A 46 -4.08 -2.38 4.64
C PHE A 46 -4.77 -1.36 5.53
N GLU A 47 -4.83 -1.67 6.82
CA GLU A 47 -5.23 -0.73 7.88
C GLU A 47 -4.03 -0.45 8.81
N CYS A 48 -3.93 0.77 9.32
CA CYS A 48 -2.93 1.17 10.31
C CYS A 48 -3.51 2.14 11.34
N LYS A 49 -2.85 2.27 12.49
CA LYS A 49 -3.43 2.90 13.69
C LYS A 49 -3.12 4.39 13.83
N SER A 50 -2.20 4.92 13.02
CA SER A 50 -1.78 6.33 13.16
C SER A 50 -1.45 6.99 11.82
N GLN A 51 -1.54 8.32 11.80
CA GLN A 51 -1.14 9.11 10.63
C GLN A 51 0.34 8.90 10.28
N ARG A 52 1.19 8.76 11.30
CA ARG A 52 2.62 8.52 11.13
C ARG A 52 2.88 7.19 10.43
N GLU A 53 2.21 6.11 10.84
CA GLU A 53 2.34 4.81 10.18
C GLU A 53 1.83 4.86 8.74
N TYR A 54 0.68 5.49 8.52
CA TYR A 54 0.12 5.70 7.18
C TYR A 54 1.10 6.43 6.25
N GLU A 55 1.68 7.54 6.72
CA GLU A 55 2.67 8.31 5.96
C GLU A 55 3.96 7.53 5.73
N MET A 56 4.46 6.84 6.75
CA MET A 56 5.66 6.01 6.65
C MET A 56 5.50 4.95 5.57
N TRP A 57 4.38 4.21 5.57
CA TRP A 57 4.10 3.18 4.57
C TRP A 57 3.89 3.78 3.18
N THR A 58 2.96 4.72 3.04
CA THR A 58 2.60 5.25 1.72
C THR A 58 3.76 5.99 1.05
N GLN A 59 4.52 6.81 1.79
CA GLN A 59 5.67 7.51 1.24
C GLN A 59 6.86 6.57 1.04
N GLY A 60 7.09 5.65 1.97
CA GLY A 60 8.16 4.66 1.89
C GLY A 60 8.05 3.80 0.64
N VAL A 61 6.88 3.21 0.40
CA VAL A 61 6.63 2.40 -0.80
C VAL A 61 6.70 3.25 -2.07
N SER A 62 6.14 4.46 -2.08
CA SER A 62 6.23 5.35 -3.25
C SER A 62 7.70 5.65 -3.62
N ARG A 63 8.56 5.91 -2.63
CA ARG A 63 10.01 6.12 -2.87
C ARG A 63 10.68 4.87 -3.43
N LEU A 64 10.36 3.69 -2.89
CA LEU A 64 10.92 2.43 -3.40
C LEU A 64 10.53 2.16 -4.85
N LEU A 65 9.29 2.49 -5.24
CA LEU A 65 8.84 2.35 -6.62
C LEU A 65 9.61 3.27 -7.57
N VAL A 66 9.86 4.52 -7.17
CA VAL A 66 10.69 5.46 -7.96
C VAL A 66 12.10 4.91 -8.16
N VAL A 67 12.77 4.49 -7.08
CA VAL A 67 14.12 3.91 -7.15
C VAL A 67 14.16 2.65 -8.01
N ALA A 68 13.14 1.79 -7.90
CA ALA A 68 13.04 0.58 -8.71
C ALA A 68 12.86 0.91 -10.20
N ALA A 69 12.04 1.92 -10.53
CA ALA A 69 11.87 2.39 -11.90
C ALA A 69 13.18 2.95 -12.46
N GLU A 70 13.87 3.82 -11.73
CA GLU A 70 15.17 4.38 -12.14
C GLU A 70 16.23 3.32 -12.40
N ARG A 71 16.30 2.29 -11.55
CA ARG A 71 17.23 1.15 -11.75
C ARG A 71 16.93 0.35 -13.00
N ARG A 72 15.65 0.23 -13.38
CA ARG A 72 15.24 -0.42 -14.63
C ARG A 72 15.66 0.37 -15.86
N PHE A 73 15.72 1.70 -15.79
CA PHE A 73 16.13 2.57 -16.90
C PHE A 73 17.65 2.74 -17.03
N ARG A 74 18.44 2.29 -16.05
CA ARG A 74 19.92 2.32 -16.09
C ARG A 74 20.55 0.99 -16.56
N MET A 75 19.73 -0.02 -16.85
CA MET A 75 20.12 -1.26 -17.53
C MET A 75 19.68 -1.17 -19.00
#